data_AF-A0A497LQE2-F1
#
_entry.id   AF-A0A497LQE2-F1
#
_cell.length_a   1.000
_cell.length_b   1.000
_cell.length_c   1.000
_cell.angle_alpha   90.00
_cell.angle_beta   90.00
_cell.angle_gamma   90.00
#
_symmetry.space_group_name_H-M   'P 1'
#
loop_
_entity.id
_entity.type
_entity.pdbx_description
1 polymer ?
#
loop_
_entity_poly.entity_id
_entity_poly.type
_entity_poly.pdbx_seq_one_letter_code
_entity_poly.pdbx_strand_id
1 'polypeptide(L)'
;MSNLKELISQALDQQQGQGGGHISAMRALLAKIEREHGREVIRQLRPVGFKMIFAAVHPDLVGKVGNSHEFACQLNAYKNSHGFQYDKVNKIWIDTRAK
;
A
#
# COMPACT_ATOMS: atom_id res chain seq x y z
N MET A 1 -19.71 -6.64 10.36
CA MET A 1 -18.55 -6.93 9.47
C MET A 1 -18.33 -5.69 8.61
N SER A 2 -17.56 -4.73 9.10
CA SER A 2 -17.32 -3.48 8.35
C SER A 2 -16.52 -3.82 7.11
N ASN A 3 -17.15 -3.61 5.96
CA ASN A 3 -16.60 -3.97 4.68
C ASN A 3 -15.30 -3.17 4.47
N LEU A 4 -14.24 -3.82 3.99
CA LEU A 4 -12.90 -3.23 3.77
C LEU A 4 -12.98 -1.86 3.09
N LYS A 5 -13.90 -1.73 2.14
CA LYS A 5 -14.20 -0.50 1.42
C LYS A 5 -14.71 0.63 2.31
N GLU A 6 -15.56 0.34 3.29
CA GLU A 6 -16.17 1.37 4.16
C GLU A 6 -15.19 1.92 5.20
N LEU A 7 -14.38 1.07 5.84
CA LEU A 7 -13.37 1.54 6.78
C LEU A 7 -12.31 2.42 6.09
N ILE A 8 -11.94 2.06 4.86
CA ILE A 8 -10.98 2.87 4.10
C ILE A 8 -11.67 4.13 3.57
N SER A 9 -12.92 4.06 3.10
CA SER A 9 -13.70 5.26 2.76
C SER A 9 -13.85 6.21 3.94
N GLN A 10 -14.09 5.72 5.17
CA GLN A 10 -14.16 6.57 6.37
C GLN A 10 -12.81 7.20 6.73
N ALA A 11 -11.72 6.44 6.65
CA ALA A 11 -10.37 6.97 6.88
C ALA A 11 -9.95 8.00 5.81
N LEU A 12 -10.49 7.87 4.59
CA LEU A 12 -10.26 8.81 3.50
C LEU A 12 -11.16 10.04 3.55
N ASP A 13 -12.41 9.87 3.94
CA ASP A 13 -13.41 10.92 4.07
C ASP A 13 -13.03 11.91 5.17
N GLN A 14 -12.53 11.42 6.32
CA GLN A 14 -12.01 12.26 7.40
C GLN A 14 -10.81 13.14 7.00
N GLN A 15 -10.19 12.89 5.85
CA GLN A 15 -8.97 13.56 5.40
C GLN A 15 -9.12 14.34 4.08
N GLN A 16 -10.35 14.49 3.55
CA GLN A 16 -10.64 15.13 2.26
C GLN A 16 -10.30 16.64 2.13
N GLY A 17 -9.69 17.27 3.14
CA GLY A 17 -9.35 18.70 3.11
C GLY A 17 -8.01 19.07 2.44
N GLN A 18 -7.10 18.13 2.19
CA GLN A 18 -5.75 18.45 1.66
C GLN A 18 -5.27 17.37 0.71
N GLY A 19 -5.34 17.63 -0.61
CA GLY A 19 -4.43 17.21 -1.70
C GLY A 19 -3.72 15.84 -1.73
N GLY A 20 -4.02 14.88 -0.86
CA GLY A 20 -3.20 13.69 -0.58
C GLY A 20 -4.01 12.41 -0.35
N GLY A 21 -5.32 12.44 -0.62
CA GLY A 21 -6.22 11.31 -0.36
C GLY A 21 -5.79 9.99 -1.01
N HIS A 22 -5.19 10.02 -2.21
CA HIS A 22 -4.74 8.79 -2.88
C HIS A 22 -3.50 8.16 -2.22
N ILE A 23 -2.56 8.96 -1.70
CA ILE A 23 -1.38 8.46 -0.97
C ILE A 23 -1.81 7.86 0.37
N SER A 24 -2.71 8.53 1.09
CA SER A 24 -3.27 8.02 2.33
C SER A 24 -4.06 6.72 2.10
N ALA A 25 -4.83 6.62 1.02
CA ALA A 25 -5.55 5.39 0.64
C ALA A 25 -4.58 4.23 0.38
N MET A 26 -3.49 4.50 -0.34
CA MET A 26 -2.46 3.50 -0.64
C MET A 26 -1.82 2.97 0.64
N ARG A 27 -1.47 3.85 1.59
CA ARG A 27 -0.89 3.44 2.88
C ARG A 27 -1.88 2.67 3.75
N ALA A 28 -3.14 3.10 3.81
CA ALA A 28 -4.18 2.41 4.56
C ALA A 28 -4.42 0.99 4.04
N LEU A 29 -4.42 0.82 2.71
CA LEU A 29 -4.53 -0.48 2.08
C LEU A 29 -3.34 -1.38 2.41
N LEU A 30 -2.10 -0.86 2.36
CA LEU A 30 -0.90 -1.63 2.73
C LEU A 30 -0.92 -2.08 4.20
N ALA A 31 -1.29 -1.17 5.12
CA ALA A 31 -1.44 -1.50 6.53
C ALA A 31 -2.48 -2.60 6.78
N LYS A 32 -3.58 -2.59 6.01
CA LYS A 32 -4.59 -3.64 6.11
C LYS A 32 -4.12 -4.97 5.53
N ILE A 33 -3.46 -4.97 4.37
CA ILE A 33 -2.87 -6.20 3.79
C ILE A 33 -1.86 -6.81 4.78
N GLU A 34 -1.03 -6.00 5.43
CA GLU A 34 -0.09 -6.46 6.46
C GLU A 34 -0.83 -7.10 7.65
N ARG A 35 -1.93 -6.49 8.10
CA ARG A 35 -2.70 -6.98 9.25
C ARG A 35 -3.48 -8.27 8.95
N GLU A 36 -4.04 -8.40 7.76
CA GLU A 36 -4.89 -9.55 7.40
C GLU A 36 -4.09 -10.74 6.87
N HIS A 37 -3.06 -10.49 6.06
CA HIS A 37 -2.30 -11.54 5.40
C HIS A 37 -0.86 -11.67 5.90
N GLY A 38 -0.44 -10.78 6.82
CA GLY A 38 0.90 -10.78 7.37
C GLY A 38 1.93 -10.04 6.50
N ARG A 39 3.12 -9.87 7.08
CA ARG A 39 4.25 -9.17 6.47
C ARG A 39 4.83 -9.88 5.25
N GLU A 40 4.70 -11.20 5.17
CA GLU A 40 5.16 -12.00 4.04
C GLU A 40 4.48 -11.57 2.73
N VAL A 41 3.18 -11.26 2.77
CA VAL A 41 2.47 -10.75 1.60
C VAL A 41 2.98 -9.37 1.20
N ILE A 42 3.23 -8.46 2.15
CA ILE A 42 3.84 -7.16 1.84
C ILE A 42 5.23 -7.35 1.22
N ARG A 43 6.05 -8.27 1.73
CA ARG A 43 7.38 -8.57 1.20
C ARG A 43 7.32 -8.93 -0.29
N GLN A 44 6.43 -9.86 -0.64
CA GLN A 44 6.25 -10.37 -2.00
C GLN A 44 5.43 -9.45 -2.90
N LEU A 45 4.65 -8.52 -2.31
CA LEU A 45 3.83 -7.59 -3.05
C LEU A 45 4.70 -6.76 -4.00
N ARG A 46 4.40 -6.85 -5.29
CA ARG A 46 5.02 -6.05 -6.35
C ARG A 46 4.16 -4.82 -6.65
N PRO A 47 4.74 -3.73 -7.19
CA PRO A 47 3.98 -2.52 -7.53
C PRO A 47 2.77 -2.79 -8.43
N VAL A 48 2.90 -3.72 -9.38
CA VAL A 48 1.81 -4.13 -10.28
C VAL A 48 0.66 -4.80 -9.50
N GLY A 49 0.99 -5.71 -8.59
CA GLY A 49 -0.02 -6.35 -7.74
C GLY A 49 -0.67 -5.35 -6.80
N PHE A 50 0.11 -4.43 -6.22
CA PHE A 50 -0.42 -3.37 -5.37
C PHE A 50 -1.39 -2.46 -6.13
N LYS A 51 -1.04 -2.07 -7.36
CA LYS A 51 -1.93 -1.31 -8.24
C LYS A 51 -3.24 -2.05 -8.52
N MET A 52 -3.21 -3.36 -8.78
CA MET A 52 -4.42 -4.15 -9.02
C MET A 52 -5.33 -4.18 -7.78
N ILE A 53 -4.77 -4.42 -6.60
CA ILE A 53 -5.54 -4.43 -5.35
C ILE A 53 -6.10 -3.02 -5.08
N PHE A 54 -5.28 -1.98 -5.27
CA PHE A 54 -5.73 -0.61 -5.11
C PHE A 54 -6.83 -0.22 -6.10
N ALA A 55 -6.73 -0.65 -7.35
CA ALA A 55 -7.78 -0.44 -8.35
C ALA A 55 -9.10 -1.16 -7.98
N ALA A 56 -9.01 -2.35 -7.37
CA ALA A 56 -10.18 -3.10 -6.92
C ALA A 56 -10.86 -2.44 -5.71
N VAL A 57 -10.09 -1.84 -4.80
CA VAL A 57 -10.62 -1.21 -3.58
C VAL A 57 -11.02 0.26 -3.81
N HIS A 58 -10.25 1.00 -4.62
CA HIS A 58 -10.42 2.41 -4.94
C HIS A 58 -10.32 2.69 -6.46
N PRO A 59 -11.29 2.21 -7.26
CA PRO A 59 -11.31 2.43 -8.71
C PRO A 59 -11.35 3.93 -9.06
N ASP A 60 -12.05 4.76 -8.28
CA ASP A 60 -12.12 6.21 -8.51
C ASP A 60 -10.80 6.95 -8.24
N LEU A 61 -9.94 6.39 -7.39
CA LEU A 61 -8.65 7.00 -7.06
C LEU A 61 -7.54 6.49 -7.97
N VAL A 62 -7.65 5.28 -8.54
CA VAL A 62 -6.59 4.73 -9.41
C VAL A 62 -6.33 5.62 -10.62
N GLY A 63 -7.38 6.25 -11.18
CA GLY A 63 -7.25 7.19 -12.30
C GLY A 63 -6.63 8.54 -11.90
N LYS A 64 -6.63 8.87 -10.61
CA LYS A 64 -6.00 10.08 -10.06
C LYS A 64 -4.52 9.87 -9.70
N VAL A 65 -4.09 8.61 -9.53
CA VAL A 65 -2.69 8.28 -9.28
C VAL A 65 -1.93 8.32 -10.61
N GLY A 66 -1.08 9.32 -10.76
CA GLY A 66 -0.57 9.77 -12.05
C GLY A 66 0.32 8.78 -12.79
N ASN A 67 0.85 7.73 -12.14
CA ASN A 67 1.57 6.67 -12.85
C ASN A 67 1.85 5.42 -12.01
N SER A 68 2.19 4.30 -12.68
CA SER A 68 2.65 3.06 -12.03
C SER A 68 3.91 3.27 -11.16
N HIS A 69 4.69 4.32 -11.45
CA HIS A 69 5.84 4.73 -10.65
C HIS A 69 5.43 5.16 -9.23
N GLU A 70 4.30 5.85 -9.07
CA GLU A 70 3.84 6.34 -7.77
C GLU A 70 3.46 5.18 -6.84
N PHE A 71 2.80 4.16 -7.38
CA PHE A 71 2.54 2.90 -6.67
C PHE A 71 3.82 2.23 -6.20
N ALA A 72 4.86 2.21 -7.03
CA ALA A 72 6.15 1.65 -6.65
C ALA A 72 6.80 2.47 -5.54
N CYS A 73 6.82 3.80 -5.64
CA CYS A 73 7.36 4.68 -4.62
C CYS A 73 6.62 4.55 -3.29
N GLN A 74 5.27 4.50 -3.28
CA GLN A 74 4.51 4.33 -2.05
C GLN A 74 4.73 2.97 -1.41
N LEU A 75 4.72 1.89 -2.21
CA LEU A 75 5.00 0.55 -1.73
C LEU A 75 6.42 0.43 -1.14
N ASN A 76 7.41 0.98 -1.84
CA ASN A 76 8.80 0.96 -1.38
C ASN A 76 8.99 1.82 -0.12
N ALA A 77 8.35 2.99 -0.05
CA ALA A 77 8.38 3.84 1.14
C ALA A 77 7.74 3.14 2.34
N TYR A 78 6.60 2.49 2.14
CA TYR A 78 5.95 1.69 3.17
C TYR A 78 6.86 0.58 3.67
N LYS A 79 7.43 -0.22 2.75
CA LYS A 79 8.37 -1.29 3.08
C LYS A 79 9.55 -0.77 3.90
N ASN A 80 10.19 0.31 3.46
CA ASN A 80 11.32 0.91 4.16
C ASN A 80 10.95 1.37 5.58
N SER A 81 9.77 1.97 5.78
CA SER A 81 9.30 2.40 7.10
C SER A 81 8.86 1.25 8.01
N HIS A 82 8.49 0.09 7.47
CA HIS A 82 7.97 -1.05 8.23
C HIS A 82 9.04 -2.11 8.54
N GLY A 83 10.31 -1.80 8.30
CA GLY A 83 11.43 -2.70 8.61
C GLY A 83 11.71 -3.72 7.51
N PHE A 84 11.39 -3.41 6.26
CA PHE A 84 11.88 -4.16 5.12
C PHE A 84 13.11 -3.46 4.53
N GLN A 85 14.17 -4.22 4.27
CA GLN A 85 15.35 -3.75 3.58
C GLN A 85 15.37 -4.31 2.16
N TYR A 86 15.64 -3.44 1.18
CA TYR A 86 15.83 -3.90 -0.19
C TYR A 86 17.26 -4.40 -0.38
N ASP A 87 17.39 -5.69 -0.66
CA ASP A 87 18.66 -6.31 -1.00
C ASP A 87 18.96 -6.08 -2.49
N LYS A 88 19.99 -5.26 -2.77
CA LYS A 88 20.35 -4.87 -4.13
C LYS A 88 20.99 -6.02 -4.93
N VAL A 89 21.57 -7.00 -4.24
CA VAL A 89 22.29 -8.12 -4.85
C VAL A 89 21.29 -9.13 -5.42
N ASN A 90 20.37 -9.60 -4.58
CA ASN A 90 19.34 -10.58 -4.93
C ASN A 90 18.08 -9.91 -5.49
N LYS A 91 17.99 -8.58 -5.44
CA LYS A 91 16.86 -7.77 -5.92
C LYS A 91 15.53 -8.10 -5.22
N ILE A 92 15.60 -8.48 -3.94
CA ILE A 92 14.44 -8.86 -3.12
C ILE A 92 14.27 -7.94 -1.91
N TRP A 93 13.05 -7.89 -1.38
CA TRP A 93 12.80 -7.29 -0.08
C TRP A 93 12.99 -8.34 1.02
N ILE A 94 13.75 -7.98 2.05
CA ILE A 94 14.01 -8.79 3.24
C ILE A 94 13.31 -8.12 4.42
N ASP A 95 12.52 -8.89 5.17
CA ASP A 95 11.97 -8.40 6.43
C ASP A 95 13.05 -8.48 7.51
N THR A 96 13.48 -7.35 8.07
CA THR A 96 14.55 -7.30 9.07
C THR A 96 14.04 -7.45 10.50
N ARG A 97 12.72 -7.64 10.67
CA ARG A 97 12.03 -7.77 11.96
C ARG A 97 11.62 -9.20 12.27
N ALA A 98 11.55 -10.07 11.27
CA ALA A 98 11.41 -11.51 11.40
C ALA A 98 12.75 -12.11 11.87
N LYS A 99 12.97 -12.06 13.20
CA LYS A 99 13.98 -12.87 13.88
C LYS A 99 13.33 -14.14 14.43
#